data_AF-A0A661H191-F1
#
_entry.id   AF-A0A661H191-F1
#
_cell.length_a   1.000
_cell.length_b   1.000
_cell.length_c   1.000
_cell.angle_alpha   90.00
_cell.angle_beta   90.00
_cell.angle_gamma   90.00
#
_symmetry.space_group_name_H-M   'P 1'
#
loop_
_entity.id
_entity.type
_entity.pdbx_description
1 polymer ?
#
loop_
_entity_poly.entity_id
_entity_poly.type
_entity_poly.pdbx_seq_one_letter_code
_entity_poly.pdbx_strand_id
1 'polypeptide(L)'
;MAASTMLKALCLTIVFAILLPALIVTATVALVFYVVEKEPLVRQSAPVDSGTVAAGKALLQRIVLQVESADASGTTLAVTEGELRHLAQLGSHTFARLDTDVYFDGATINSRMSLRLIPNPVGDYLNLVFQVEQSSEGINIDRLSIGPLNLPGRWLLPLIAYLADTVLQDQQASLLLASVRGFRIEGDTALLRVQPPSDVKAQFKQAVKTLQASRFPPGEQERVVQYYEYLVRLAEQGDHSGRSLSAYLTPLMVAAANRRERSSAVAENRAVIWALTIYFSYGEFETLVGDLVSSQRALVRPPSGVTLGGRRDLMAHFIYSAGITLATQQGIGIAAGEFKELLDSGNGGSGFSFADLAADRAGVQFVTTATSNEPAARRLQQGIVANNSEAAFFPDISGLAEGLSDVQFRRQYGSTQSENYRKQVALIDQRIARLPVYQGILN
;
A
#
# COMPACT_ATOMS: atom_id res chain seq x y z
N MET A 1 -44.26 -57.06 -2.73
CA MET A 1 -44.15 -55.98 -1.71
C MET A 1 -42.75 -55.34 -1.66
N ALA A 2 -41.67 -56.12 -1.55
CA ALA A 2 -40.28 -55.62 -1.42
C ALA A 2 -39.78 -54.70 -2.56
N ALA A 3 -40.16 -54.98 -3.82
CA ALA A 3 -39.77 -54.15 -4.95
C ALA A 3 -40.41 -52.74 -4.93
N SER A 4 -41.64 -52.62 -4.41
CA SER A 4 -42.33 -51.31 -4.32
C SER A 4 -41.78 -50.44 -3.20
N THR A 5 -41.29 -51.05 -2.11
CA THR A 5 -40.63 -50.36 -1.01
C THR A 5 -39.23 -49.89 -1.40
N MET A 6 -38.47 -50.68 -2.16
CA MET A 6 -37.18 -50.25 -2.72
C MET A 6 -37.32 -49.09 -3.72
N LEU A 7 -38.33 -49.13 -4.60
CA LEU A 7 -38.56 -48.06 -5.58
C LEU A 7 -38.96 -46.73 -4.91
N LYS A 8 -39.77 -46.80 -3.83
CA LYS A 8 -40.14 -45.62 -3.02
C LYS A 8 -38.94 -45.05 -2.26
N ALA A 9 -38.09 -45.90 -1.68
CA ALA A 9 -36.88 -45.46 -1.00
C ALA A 9 -35.91 -44.79 -1.97
N LEU A 10 -35.68 -45.37 -3.16
CA LEU A 10 -34.81 -44.80 -4.18
C LEU A 10 -35.33 -43.44 -4.68
N CYS A 11 -36.64 -43.31 -4.91
CA CYS A 11 -37.26 -42.05 -5.33
C CYS A 11 -37.13 -40.96 -4.25
N LEU A 12 -37.32 -41.32 -2.97
CA LEU A 12 -37.15 -40.39 -1.85
C LEU A 12 -35.69 -39.91 -1.73
N THR A 13 -34.71 -40.79 -1.92
CA THR A 13 -33.28 -40.42 -1.87
C THR A 13 -32.89 -39.50 -3.02
N ILE A 14 -33.40 -39.75 -4.23
CA ILE A 14 -33.14 -38.89 -5.40
C ILE A 14 -33.79 -37.51 -5.21
N VAL A 15 -35.03 -37.48 -4.71
CA VAL A 15 -35.73 -36.22 -4.40
C VAL A 15 -34.97 -35.44 -3.32
N PHE A 16 -34.50 -36.10 -2.27
CA PHE A 16 -33.69 -35.45 -1.23
C PHE A 16 -32.34 -34.97 -1.76
N ALA A 17 -31.68 -35.75 -2.61
CA ALA A 17 -30.39 -35.40 -3.22
C ALA A 17 -30.48 -34.19 -4.17
N ILE A 18 -31.66 -33.90 -4.72
CA ILE A 18 -31.88 -32.74 -5.61
C ILE A 18 -32.45 -31.54 -4.82
N LEU A 19 -33.42 -31.79 -3.93
CA LEU A 19 -34.08 -30.72 -3.17
C LEU A 19 -33.16 -30.10 -2.11
N LEU A 20 -32.29 -30.88 -1.47
CA LEU A 20 -31.40 -30.35 -0.44
C LEU A 20 -30.40 -29.33 -1.03
N PRO A 21 -29.65 -29.62 -2.12
CA PRO A 21 -28.81 -28.61 -2.77
C PRO A 21 -29.60 -27.41 -3.28
N ALA A 22 -30.78 -27.62 -3.88
CA ALA A 22 -31.61 -26.52 -4.37
C ALA A 22 -32.07 -25.60 -3.23
N LEU A 23 -32.44 -26.17 -2.08
CA LEU A 23 -32.79 -25.42 -0.88
C LEU A 23 -31.57 -24.65 -0.34
N ILE A 24 -30.40 -25.27 -0.30
CA ILE A 24 -29.15 -24.62 0.15
C ILE A 24 -28.81 -23.44 -0.77
N VAL A 25 -28.89 -23.62 -2.09
CA VAL A 25 -28.64 -22.55 -3.06
C VAL A 25 -29.66 -21.43 -2.88
N THR A 26 -30.95 -21.76 -2.77
CA THR A 26 -32.01 -20.76 -2.58
C THR A 26 -31.83 -19.99 -1.27
N ALA A 27 -31.52 -20.68 -0.18
CA ALA A 27 -31.24 -20.07 1.11
C ALA A 27 -30.00 -19.19 1.08
N THR A 28 -28.95 -19.60 0.35
CA THR A 28 -27.72 -18.81 0.17
C THR A 28 -28.00 -17.54 -0.63
N VAL A 29 -28.75 -17.65 -1.72
CA VAL A 29 -29.16 -16.49 -2.52
C VAL A 29 -30.00 -15.54 -1.67
N ALA A 30 -31.02 -16.06 -0.97
CA ALA A 30 -31.86 -15.24 -0.08
C ALA A 30 -31.04 -14.57 1.02
N LEU A 31 -30.04 -15.26 1.58
CA LEU A 31 -29.13 -14.72 2.59
C LEU A 31 -28.33 -13.55 2.01
N VAL A 32 -27.77 -13.68 0.80
CA VAL A 32 -27.06 -12.58 0.12
C VAL A 32 -27.97 -11.38 -0.07
N PHE A 33 -29.21 -11.58 -0.53
CA PHE A 33 -30.19 -10.49 -0.65
C PHE A 33 -30.57 -9.85 0.68
N TYR A 34 -30.47 -10.58 1.79
CA TYR A 34 -30.83 -10.10 3.12
C TYR A 34 -29.70 -9.31 3.81
N VAL A 35 -28.44 -9.69 3.58
CA VAL A 35 -27.27 -9.06 4.25
C VAL A 35 -26.69 -7.87 3.49
N VAL A 36 -26.99 -7.76 2.19
CA VAL A 36 -26.51 -6.66 1.35
C VAL A 36 -27.44 -5.45 1.48
N GLU A 37 -26.85 -4.27 1.67
CA GLU A 37 -27.54 -3.02 1.92
C GLU A 37 -27.22 -1.98 0.84
N LYS A 38 -28.09 -0.98 0.70
CA LYS A 38 -27.93 0.11 -0.29
C LYS A 38 -27.10 1.28 0.23
N GLU A 39 -27.10 1.49 1.54
CA GLU A 39 -26.38 2.60 2.16
C GLU A 39 -25.23 2.09 3.04
N PRO A 40 -24.11 2.83 3.10
CA PRO A 40 -23.04 2.51 4.01
C PRO A 40 -23.40 2.94 5.43
N LEU A 41 -23.08 2.08 6.40
CA LEU A 41 -23.12 2.38 7.83
C LEU A 41 -22.06 3.40 8.25
N VAL A 42 -20.88 3.36 7.62
CA VAL A 42 -19.79 4.32 7.84
C VAL A 42 -19.62 5.16 6.59
N ARG A 43 -19.87 6.47 6.71
CA ARG A 43 -19.64 7.43 5.62
C ARG A 43 -18.23 8.00 5.77
N GLN A 44 -17.44 8.00 4.70
CA GLN A 44 -16.08 8.57 4.72
C GLN A 44 -16.09 9.98 5.31
N SER A 45 -15.35 10.15 6.40
CA SER A 45 -15.12 11.44 7.03
C SER A 45 -13.75 11.94 6.58
N ALA A 46 -13.76 12.78 5.54
CA ALA A 46 -12.61 13.53 4.99
C ALA A 46 -11.41 12.69 4.47
N PRO A 47 -10.59 13.25 3.56
CA PRO A 47 -9.31 12.64 3.21
C PRO A 47 -8.45 12.47 4.47
N VAL A 48 -7.79 11.32 4.62
CA VAL A 48 -6.86 11.08 5.72
C VAL A 48 -5.74 12.11 5.66
N ASP A 49 -5.63 12.93 6.71
CA ASP A 49 -4.57 13.93 6.81
C ASP A 49 -3.24 13.28 7.26
N SER A 50 -2.15 14.02 7.13
CA SER A 50 -0.83 13.55 7.56
C SER A 50 -0.76 13.27 9.06
N GLY A 51 -1.56 13.97 9.87
CA GLY A 51 -1.64 13.77 11.32
C GLY A 51 -2.19 12.40 11.70
N THR A 52 -3.21 11.93 10.99
CA THR A 52 -3.85 10.63 11.20
C THR A 52 -2.89 9.48 10.89
N VAL A 53 -2.12 9.58 9.81
CA VAL A 53 -1.11 8.56 9.46
C VAL A 53 0.02 8.54 10.48
N ALA A 54 0.53 9.72 10.86
CA ALA A 54 1.58 9.82 11.88
C ALA A 54 1.13 9.23 13.23
N ALA A 55 -0.11 9.53 13.66
CA ALA A 55 -0.67 8.99 14.89
C ALA A 55 -0.84 7.46 14.85
N GLY A 56 -1.34 6.91 13.73
CA GLY A 56 -1.47 5.46 13.55
C GLY A 56 -0.12 4.75 13.57
N LYS A 57 0.90 5.30 12.89
CA LYS A 57 2.27 4.77 12.93
C LYS A 57 2.89 4.85 14.32
N ALA A 58 2.74 5.99 15.00
CA ALA A 58 3.26 6.20 16.35
C ALA A 58 2.67 5.19 17.35
N LEU A 59 1.38 4.88 17.22
CA LEU A 59 0.75 3.85 18.03
C LEU A 59 1.33 2.46 17.75
N LEU A 60 1.46 2.07 16.48
CA LEU A 60 2.05 0.78 16.12
C LEU A 60 3.49 0.66 16.63
N GLN A 61 4.31 1.68 16.44
CA GLN A 61 5.67 1.74 16.96
C GLN A 61 5.71 1.65 18.48
N ARG A 62 4.80 2.35 19.18
CA ARG A 62 4.71 2.28 20.64
C ARG A 62 4.35 0.87 21.10
N ILE A 63 3.37 0.24 20.46
CA ILE A 63 2.97 -1.15 20.77
C ILE A 63 4.17 -2.09 20.57
N VAL A 64 4.87 -1.98 19.43
CA VAL A 64 6.07 -2.77 19.13
C VAL A 64 7.11 -2.60 20.23
N LEU A 65 7.50 -1.36 20.55
CA LEU A 65 8.53 -1.06 21.54
C LEU A 65 8.14 -1.53 22.94
N GLN A 66 6.89 -1.31 23.36
CA GLN A 66 6.40 -1.74 24.66
C GLN A 66 6.38 -3.26 24.78
N VAL A 67 5.94 -3.98 23.74
CA VAL A 67 5.97 -5.44 23.70
C VAL A 67 7.41 -5.97 23.66
N GLU A 68 8.33 -5.32 22.91
CA GLU A 68 9.73 -5.72 22.84
C GLU A 68 10.50 -5.50 24.14
N SER A 69 10.09 -4.51 24.93
CA SER A 69 10.64 -4.17 26.24
C SER A 69 10.00 -4.94 27.39
N ALA A 70 8.94 -5.72 27.12
CA ALA A 70 8.22 -6.46 28.15
C ALA A 70 9.01 -7.69 28.60
N ASP A 71 9.18 -7.84 29.92
CA ASP A 71 9.74 -9.03 30.54
C ASP A 71 8.71 -10.17 30.59
N ALA A 72 9.12 -11.35 31.11
CA ALA A 72 8.25 -12.54 31.24
C ALA A 72 6.97 -12.31 32.08
N SER A 73 6.93 -11.24 32.88
CA SER A 73 5.77 -10.78 33.65
C SER A 73 4.67 -10.12 32.79
N GLY A 74 4.95 -9.82 31.52
CA GLY A 74 4.04 -9.14 30.61
C GLY A 74 4.01 -7.62 30.78
N THR A 75 3.29 -6.95 29.87
CA THR A 75 3.09 -5.51 29.86
C THR A 75 1.61 -5.17 29.70
N THR A 76 1.23 -3.96 30.12
CA THR A 76 -0.13 -3.44 29.87
C THR A 76 -0.03 -2.36 28.81
N LEU A 77 -0.64 -2.62 27.66
CA LEU A 77 -0.76 -1.65 26.58
C LEU A 77 -2.00 -0.80 26.83
N ALA A 78 -1.81 0.51 26.93
CA ALA A 78 -2.90 1.48 26.95
C ALA A 78 -3.10 2.01 25.53
N VAL A 79 -4.33 1.90 25.03
CA VAL A 79 -4.73 2.39 23.71
C VAL A 79 -6.00 3.21 23.85
N THR A 80 -5.95 4.48 23.49
CA THR A 80 -7.11 5.37 23.57
C THR A 80 -8.08 5.13 22.41
N GLU A 81 -9.34 5.55 22.58
CA GLU A 81 -10.34 5.52 21.52
C GLU A 81 -9.88 6.30 20.28
N GLY A 82 -9.30 7.49 20.47
CA GLY A 82 -8.78 8.31 19.37
C GLY A 82 -7.67 7.60 18.59
N GLU A 83 -6.78 6.90 19.29
CA GLU A 83 -5.71 6.08 18.70
C GLU A 83 -6.26 4.92 17.87
N LEU A 84 -7.26 4.19 18.38
CA LEU A 84 -7.93 3.12 17.63
C LEU A 84 -8.70 3.67 16.42
N ARG A 85 -9.32 4.84 16.56
CA ARG A 85 -10.02 5.50 15.45
C ARG A 85 -9.05 5.92 14.35
N HIS A 86 -7.89 6.47 14.68
CA HIS A 86 -6.85 6.78 13.68
C HIS A 86 -6.34 5.53 12.96
N LEU A 87 -6.17 4.40 13.66
CA LEU A 87 -5.85 3.12 13.01
C LEU A 87 -6.95 2.65 12.06
N ALA A 88 -8.22 2.75 12.47
CA ALA A 88 -9.36 2.40 11.63
C ALA A 88 -9.41 3.27 10.36
N GLN A 89 -9.21 4.58 10.51
CA GLN A 89 -9.13 5.51 9.38
C GLN A 89 -7.97 5.18 8.45
N LEU A 90 -6.79 4.85 8.98
CA LEU A 90 -5.63 4.41 8.19
C LEU A 90 -5.92 3.11 7.41
N GLY A 91 -6.60 2.15 8.04
CA GLY A 91 -7.04 0.92 7.40
C GLY A 91 -8.02 1.19 6.26
N SER A 92 -8.96 2.12 6.47
CA SER A 92 -9.96 2.52 5.48
C SER A 92 -9.32 3.16 4.24
N HIS A 93 -8.25 3.93 4.44
CA HIS A 93 -7.47 4.51 3.34
C HIS A 93 -6.64 3.46 2.58
N THR A 94 -6.13 2.46 3.28
CA THR A 94 -5.32 1.39 2.68
C THR A 94 -6.17 0.48 1.79
N PHE A 95 -7.41 0.20 2.20
CA PHE A 95 -8.34 -0.65 1.45
C PHE A 95 -9.48 0.18 0.85
N ALA A 96 -9.31 0.59 -0.41
CA ALA A 96 -10.20 1.55 -1.13
C ALA A 96 -11.71 1.21 -1.21
N ARG A 97 -12.14 0.04 -0.71
CA ARG A 97 -13.55 -0.37 -0.66
C ARG A 97 -14.06 -0.58 0.77
N LEU A 98 -13.25 -0.34 1.78
CA LEU A 98 -13.56 -0.61 3.16
C LEU A 98 -13.52 0.71 3.93
N ASP A 99 -14.64 1.11 4.49
CA ASP A 99 -14.72 2.23 5.41
C ASP A 99 -14.94 1.69 6.82
N THR A 100 -14.16 2.15 7.80
CA THR A 100 -14.23 1.66 9.17
C THR A 100 -14.26 2.80 10.18
N ASP A 101 -15.00 2.59 11.26
CA ASP A 101 -15.06 3.49 12.40
C ASP A 101 -15.04 2.67 13.70
N VAL A 102 -14.41 3.24 14.72
CA VAL A 102 -14.27 2.60 16.03
C VAL A 102 -14.60 3.64 17.10
N TYR A 103 -15.45 3.23 18.04
CA TYR A 103 -15.84 4.04 19.17
C TYR A 103 -16.07 3.17 20.41
N PHE A 104 -15.96 3.78 21.57
CA PHE A 104 -16.18 3.10 22.85
C PHE A 104 -17.61 3.39 23.31
N ASP A 105 -18.27 2.38 23.86
CA ASP A 105 -19.60 2.49 24.45
C ASP A 105 -19.61 1.75 25.79
N GLY A 106 -19.39 2.52 26.87
CA GLY A 106 -19.26 2.00 28.22
C GLY A 106 -18.12 0.98 28.34
N ALA A 107 -18.48 -0.28 28.57
CA ALA A 107 -17.55 -1.40 28.72
C ALA A 107 -17.32 -2.19 27.42
N THR A 108 -17.71 -1.62 26.27
CA THR A 108 -17.60 -2.28 24.96
C THR A 108 -16.88 -1.41 23.94
N ILE A 109 -16.08 -2.04 23.07
CA ILE A 109 -15.55 -1.42 21.85
C ILE A 109 -16.41 -1.85 20.69
N ASN A 110 -16.92 -0.89 19.95
CA ASN A 110 -17.71 -1.13 18.76
C ASN A 110 -16.89 -0.75 17.53
N SER A 111 -16.77 -1.69 16.59
CA SER A 111 -16.16 -1.46 15.29
C SER A 111 -17.23 -1.61 14.22
N ARG A 112 -17.49 -0.53 13.48
CA ARG A 112 -18.39 -0.50 12.34
C ARG A 112 -17.56 -0.51 11.07
N MET A 113 -17.98 -1.30 10.10
CA MET A 113 -17.33 -1.40 8.81
C MET A 113 -18.36 -1.39 7.68
N SER A 114 -18.04 -0.73 6.57
CA SER A 114 -18.83 -0.71 5.35
C SER A 114 -17.96 -1.14 4.20
N LEU A 115 -18.22 -2.34 3.67
CA LEU A 115 -17.53 -2.86 2.51
C LEU A 115 -18.34 -2.55 1.25
N ARG A 116 -17.79 -1.73 0.36
CA ARG A 116 -18.36 -1.45 -0.95
C ARG A 116 -18.19 -2.66 -1.86
N LEU A 117 -19.31 -3.20 -2.31
CA LEU A 117 -19.37 -4.36 -3.19
C LEU A 117 -19.08 -3.95 -4.64
N ILE A 118 -18.69 -4.94 -5.44
CA ILE A 118 -18.64 -4.77 -6.91
C ILE A 118 -20.08 -4.51 -7.38
N PRO A 119 -20.32 -3.63 -8.38
CA PRO A 119 -21.66 -3.35 -8.88
C PRO A 119 -22.45 -4.62 -9.14
N ASN A 120 -23.59 -4.74 -8.46
CA ASN A 120 -24.45 -5.92 -8.49
C ASN A 120 -25.92 -5.47 -8.34
N PRO A 121 -26.90 -6.30 -8.71
CA PRO A 121 -28.32 -5.89 -8.70
C PRO A 121 -28.97 -5.88 -7.30
N VAL A 122 -28.25 -6.28 -6.26
CA VAL A 122 -28.79 -6.50 -4.90
C VAL A 122 -28.61 -5.25 -4.04
N GLY A 123 -27.40 -4.69 -4.02
CA GLY A 123 -27.06 -3.48 -3.29
C GLY A 123 -25.56 -3.20 -3.31
N ASP A 124 -25.17 -2.07 -2.73
CA ASP A 124 -23.83 -1.51 -2.92
C ASP A 124 -22.88 -1.80 -1.75
N TYR A 125 -23.41 -2.19 -0.58
CA TYR A 125 -22.64 -2.29 0.65
C TYR A 125 -22.94 -3.57 1.44
N LEU A 126 -21.91 -4.08 2.11
CA LEU A 126 -22.02 -5.06 3.18
C LEU A 126 -21.55 -4.37 4.47
N ASN A 127 -22.48 -4.13 5.39
CA ASN A 127 -22.15 -3.51 6.68
C ASN A 127 -21.86 -4.58 7.72
N LEU A 128 -20.76 -4.39 8.46
CA LEU A 128 -20.33 -5.28 9.54
C LEU A 128 -20.22 -4.48 10.83
N VAL A 129 -20.71 -5.04 11.93
CA VAL A 129 -20.53 -4.45 13.27
C VAL A 129 -19.98 -5.51 14.20
N PHE A 130 -18.82 -5.24 14.77
CA PHE A 130 -18.18 -6.08 15.79
C PHE A 130 -18.30 -5.40 17.14
N GLN A 131 -18.74 -6.16 18.14
CA GLN A 131 -18.78 -5.72 19.52
C GLN A 131 -17.80 -6.56 20.35
N VAL A 132 -16.82 -5.88 20.94
CA VAL A 132 -15.78 -6.48 21.79
C VAL A 132 -16.04 -6.06 23.23
N GLU A 133 -16.18 -7.04 24.12
CA GLU A 133 -16.42 -6.81 25.54
C GLU A 133 -15.16 -7.05 26.36
N GLN A 134 -15.06 -6.35 27.50
CA GLN A 134 -13.99 -6.58 28.48
C GLN A 134 -13.97 -8.03 28.97
N SER A 135 -12.77 -8.60 29.09
CA SER A 135 -12.57 -10.00 29.47
C SER A 135 -11.25 -10.21 30.21
N SER A 136 -11.27 -11.13 31.17
CA SER A 136 -10.08 -11.57 31.90
C SER A 136 -9.31 -12.72 31.24
N GLU A 137 -9.79 -13.23 30.11
CA GLU A 137 -9.20 -14.39 29.40
C GLU A 137 -8.69 -14.05 28.00
N GLY A 138 -8.61 -12.76 27.65
CA GLY A 138 -8.11 -12.26 26.37
C GLY A 138 -9.14 -11.42 25.63
N ILE A 139 -9.00 -11.29 24.31
CA ILE A 139 -9.99 -10.59 23.48
C ILE A 139 -11.19 -11.52 23.31
N ASN A 140 -12.40 -11.00 23.49
CA ASN A 140 -13.63 -11.73 23.20
C ASN A 140 -14.55 -10.85 22.33
N ILE A 141 -14.93 -11.37 21.16
CA ILE A 141 -15.94 -10.74 20.31
C ILE A 141 -17.28 -11.35 20.74
N ASP A 142 -18.15 -10.55 21.36
CA ASP A 142 -19.46 -11.02 21.81
C ASP A 142 -20.41 -11.21 20.63
N ARG A 143 -20.41 -10.24 19.71
CA ARG A 143 -21.39 -10.17 18.62
C ARG A 143 -20.76 -9.71 17.32
N LEU A 144 -21.26 -10.30 16.23
CA LEU A 144 -21.12 -9.79 14.89
C LEU A 144 -22.49 -9.54 14.28
N SER A 145 -22.68 -8.34 13.75
CA SER A 145 -23.81 -8.04 12.88
C SER A 145 -23.33 -7.98 11.44
N ILE A 146 -24.01 -8.70 10.53
CA ILE A 146 -23.79 -8.64 9.08
C ILE A 146 -25.09 -8.13 8.46
N GLY A 147 -25.11 -6.86 8.09
CA GLY A 147 -26.34 -6.12 7.86
C GLY A 147 -27.32 -6.32 9.03
N PRO A 148 -28.56 -6.79 8.78
CA PRO A 148 -29.54 -7.06 9.84
C PRO A 148 -29.33 -8.38 10.60
N LEU A 149 -28.41 -9.25 10.16
CA LEU A 149 -28.18 -10.56 10.76
C LEU A 149 -27.26 -10.45 11.99
N ASN A 150 -27.73 -10.88 13.15
CA ASN A 150 -26.92 -10.94 14.38
C ASN A 150 -26.41 -12.36 14.62
N LEU A 151 -25.09 -12.51 14.74
CA LEU A 151 -24.40 -13.77 14.96
C LEU A 151 -23.60 -13.73 16.28
N PRO A 152 -23.54 -14.85 17.03
CA PRO A 152 -22.66 -14.97 18.19
C PRO A 152 -21.21 -14.77 17.78
N GLY A 153 -20.39 -14.05 18.53
CA GLY A 153 -19.04 -13.69 18.10
C GLY A 153 -17.92 -14.68 18.46
N ARG A 154 -18.20 -15.67 19.32
CA ARG A 154 -17.21 -16.64 19.83
C ARG A 154 -16.41 -17.43 18.77
N TRP A 155 -16.94 -17.59 17.56
CA TRP A 155 -16.26 -18.30 16.47
C TRP A 155 -15.41 -17.37 15.59
N LEU A 156 -15.53 -16.05 15.75
CA LEU A 156 -14.86 -15.08 14.89
C LEU A 156 -13.37 -14.98 15.15
N LEU A 157 -12.94 -14.91 16.40
CA LEU A 157 -11.52 -14.79 16.71
C LEU A 157 -10.70 -15.97 16.15
N PRO A 158 -11.11 -17.24 16.31
CA PRO A 158 -10.45 -18.37 15.65
C PRO A 158 -10.47 -18.28 14.13
N LEU A 159 -11.58 -17.81 13.53
CA LEU A 159 -11.68 -17.65 12.08
C LEU A 159 -10.76 -16.54 11.57
N ILE A 160 -10.72 -15.39 12.24
CA ILE A 160 -9.84 -14.26 11.94
C ILE A 160 -8.39 -14.71 12.04
N ALA A 161 -8.04 -15.43 13.11
CA ALA A 161 -6.71 -15.98 13.31
C ALA A 161 -6.32 -16.93 12.17
N TYR A 162 -7.20 -17.86 11.81
CA TYR A 162 -6.99 -18.81 10.71
C TYR A 162 -6.83 -18.11 9.34
N LEU A 163 -7.69 -17.14 9.03
CA LEU A 163 -7.61 -16.37 7.78
C LEU A 163 -6.34 -15.53 7.73
N ALA A 164 -5.98 -14.89 8.84
CA ALA A 164 -4.75 -14.12 8.96
C ALA A 164 -3.52 -15.01 8.76
N ASP A 165 -3.45 -16.16 9.43
CA ASP A 165 -2.33 -17.12 9.27
C ASP A 165 -2.22 -17.65 7.83
N THR A 166 -3.35 -17.85 7.15
CA THR A 166 -3.38 -18.28 5.74
C THR A 166 -2.81 -17.21 4.81
N VAL A 167 -3.16 -15.94 5.05
CA VAL A 167 -2.64 -14.79 4.28
C VAL A 167 -1.17 -14.54 4.59
N LEU A 168 -0.77 -14.70 5.85
CA LEU A 168 0.59 -14.47 6.33
C LEU A 168 1.54 -15.65 6.09
N GLN A 169 1.01 -16.80 5.65
CA GLN A 169 1.75 -18.04 5.41
C GLN A 169 2.56 -18.54 6.63
N ASP A 170 2.13 -18.17 7.84
CA ASP A 170 2.74 -18.55 9.12
C ASP A 170 1.68 -18.47 10.24
N GLN A 171 1.80 -19.31 11.30
CA GLN A 171 0.83 -19.38 12.43
C GLN A 171 0.92 -18.21 13.44
N GLN A 172 1.29 -17.02 12.98
CA GLN A 172 1.74 -15.93 13.84
C GLN A 172 0.59 -15.07 14.38
N ALA A 173 -0.51 -14.89 13.63
CA ALA A 173 -1.64 -14.10 14.10
C ALA A 173 -2.36 -14.79 15.26
N SER A 174 -2.50 -16.12 15.18
CA SER A 174 -3.04 -16.94 16.27
C SER A 174 -2.26 -16.76 17.57
N LEU A 175 -0.93 -16.74 17.49
CA LEU A 175 -0.04 -16.58 18.66
C LEU A 175 -0.11 -15.17 19.25
N LEU A 176 -0.22 -14.14 18.40
CA LEU A 176 -0.37 -12.75 18.86
C LEU A 176 -1.71 -12.53 19.56
N LEU A 177 -2.81 -13.05 19.01
CA LEU A 177 -4.12 -12.97 19.66
C LEU A 177 -4.11 -13.73 21.00
N ALA A 178 -3.43 -14.89 21.05
CA ALA A 178 -3.27 -15.67 22.29
C ALA A 178 -2.36 -15.00 23.34
N SER A 179 -1.54 -14.02 22.95
CA SER A 179 -0.66 -13.27 23.87
C SER A 179 -1.44 -12.25 24.72
N VAL A 180 -2.63 -11.84 24.27
CA VAL A 180 -3.53 -10.98 25.04
C VAL A 180 -4.21 -11.82 26.11
N ARG A 181 -3.84 -11.60 27.38
CA ARG A 181 -4.36 -12.33 28.54
C ARG A 181 -5.55 -11.64 29.18
N GLY A 182 -5.78 -10.37 28.88
CA GLY A 182 -6.91 -9.65 29.41
C GLY A 182 -7.10 -8.32 28.71
N PHE A 183 -8.34 -7.87 28.73
CA PHE A 183 -8.79 -6.65 28.08
C PHE A 183 -9.79 -5.97 29.01
N ARG A 184 -9.50 -4.71 29.37
CA ARG A 184 -10.41 -3.86 30.15
C ARG A 184 -10.54 -2.51 29.48
N ILE A 185 -11.65 -1.84 29.75
CA ILE A 185 -11.88 -0.47 29.31
C ILE A 185 -11.98 0.40 30.55
N GLU A 186 -11.19 1.46 30.60
CA GLU A 186 -11.22 2.49 31.63
C GLU A 186 -11.45 3.84 30.93
N GLY A 187 -12.70 4.31 30.95
CA GLY A 187 -13.10 5.53 30.26
C GLY A 187 -12.94 5.41 28.74
N ASP A 188 -12.06 6.23 28.17
CA ASP A 188 -11.72 6.27 26.74
C ASP A 188 -10.49 5.41 26.40
N THR A 189 -10.00 4.60 27.35
CA THR A 189 -8.75 3.86 27.21
C THR A 189 -8.97 2.35 27.35
N ALA A 190 -8.53 1.61 26.35
CA ALA A 190 -8.43 0.16 26.35
C ALA A 190 -7.11 -0.28 26.96
N LEU A 191 -7.16 -1.05 28.03
CA LEU A 191 -6.02 -1.65 28.70
C LEU A 191 -5.92 -3.13 28.30
N LEU A 192 -4.92 -3.45 27.47
CA LEU A 192 -4.63 -4.81 27.04
C LEU A 192 -3.45 -5.36 27.84
N ARG A 193 -3.70 -6.41 28.63
CA ARG A 193 -2.63 -7.14 29.31
C ARG A 193 -2.05 -8.15 28.33
N VAL A 194 -0.82 -7.91 27.90
CA VAL A 194 -0.09 -8.75 26.96
C VAL A 194 1.01 -9.47 27.72
N GLN A 195 1.03 -10.80 27.65
CA GLN A 195 2.12 -11.59 28.21
C GLN A 195 2.83 -12.31 27.07
N PRO A 196 4.02 -11.85 26.65
CA PRO A 196 4.75 -12.48 25.56
C PRO A 196 5.29 -13.85 26.01
N PRO A 197 5.00 -14.95 25.29
CA PRO A 197 5.78 -16.18 25.37
C PRO A 197 7.26 -15.93 25.06
N SER A 198 8.14 -16.79 25.55
CA SER A 198 9.62 -16.66 25.46
C SER A 198 10.18 -16.50 24.04
N ASP A 199 9.41 -16.79 23.00
CA ASP A 199 9.84 -16.80 21.59
C ASP A 199 9.11 -15.72 20.74
N VAL A 200 8.21 -14.94 21.35
CA VAL A 200 7.39 -13.96 20.62
C VAL A 200 8.16 -12.73 20.16
N LYS A 201 9.28 -12.35 20.79
CA LYS A 201 10.10 -11.24 20.28
C LYS A 201 10.71 -11.55 18.91
N ALA A 202 11.24 -12.77 18.74
CA ALA A 202 11.75 -13.23 17.45
C ALA A 202 10.62 -13.40 16.43
N GLN A 203 9.49 -13.95 16.87
CA GLN A 203 8.35 -14.24 16.00
C GLN A 203 7.52 -13.01 15.61
N PHE A 204 7.44 -11.98 16.47
CA PHE A 204 6.80 -10.69 16.17
C PHE A 204 7.66 -9.89 15.19
N LYS A 205 8.98 -9.85 15.41
CA LYS A 205 9.92 -9.30 14.43
C LYS A 205 9.82 -10.04 13.09
N GLN A 206 9.68 -11.36 13.13
CA GLN A 206 9.44 -12.17 11.94
C GLN A 206 8.07 -11.87 11.30
N ALA A 207 7.00 -11.67 12.07
CA ALA A 207 5.67 -11.31 11.56
C ALA A 207 5.65 -9.95 10.86
N VAL A 208 6.32 -8.96 11.45
CA VAL A 208 6.51 -7.64 10.82
C VAL A 208 7.34 -7.79 9.55
N LYS A 209 8.41 -8.60 9.58
CA LYS A 209 9.25 -8.87 8.42
C LYS A 209 8.50 -9.64 7.31
N THR A 210 7.66 -10.61 7.66
CA THR A 210 6.84 -11.38 6.73
C THR A 210 5.72 -10.52 6.15
N LEU A 211 5.09 -9.66 6.95
CA LEU A 211 4.16 -8.64 6.44
C LEU A 211 4.83 -7.70 5.44
N GLN A 212 6.08 -7.30 5.69
CA GLN A 212 6.87 -6.52 4.73
C GLN A 212 7.25 -7.35 3.50
N ALA A 213 7.63 -8.62 3.65
CA ALA A 213 7.99 -9.50 2.54
C ALA A 213 6.78 -9.83 1.64
N SER A 214 5.59 -10.03 2.23
CA SER A 214 4.33 -10.26 1.52
C SER A 214 3.82 -9.03 0.76
N ARG A 215 4.35 -7.82 1.04
CA ARG A 215 4.07 -6.63 0.21
C ARG A 215 4.71 -6.71 -1.16
N PHE A 216 5.74 -7.53 -1.34
CA PHE A 216 6.48 -7.63 -2.58
C PHE A 216 6.28 -8.99 -3.24
N PRO A 217 6.22 -9.05 -4.58
CA PRO A 217 6.18 -10.33 -5.30
C PRO A 217 7.40 -11.21 -4.97
N PRO A 218 7.29 -12.54 -5.05
CA PRO A 218 8.42 -13.43 -4.84
C PRO A 218 9.62 -13.08 -5.75
N GLY A 219 10.82 -13.07 -5.17
CA GLY A 219 12.05 -12.74 -5.89
C GLY A 219 12.26 -11.23 -6.13
N GLU A 220 11.36 -10.35 -5.67
CA GLU A 220 11.50 -8.90 -5.85
C GLU A 220 12.75 -8.36 -5.17
N GLN A 221 12.92 -8.72 -3.89
CA GLN A 221 14.02 -8.22 -3.07
C GLN A 221 15.38 -8.55 -3.70
N GLU A 222 15.56 -9.78 -4.16
CA GLU A 222 16.78 -10.24 -4.81
C GLU A 222 17.06 -9.46 -6.11
N ARG A 223 16.02 -9.15 -6.90
CA ARG A 223 16.17 -8.31 -8.10
C ARG A 223 16.57 -6.87 -7.72
N VAL A 224 15.91 -6.30 -6.71
CA VAL A 224 16.20 -4.93 -6.24
C VAL A 224 17.64 -4.83 -5.76
N VAL A 225 18.07 -5.76 -4.91
CA VAL A 225 19.46 -5.83 -4.43
C VAL A 225 20.40 -5.93 -5.62
N GLN A 226 20.15 -6.82 -6.58
CA GLN A 226 21.02 -6.96 -7.77
C GLN A 226 21.16 -5.66 -8.58
N TYR A 227 20.07 -4.94 -8.85
CA TYR A 227 20.14 -3.67 -9.57
C TYR A 227 20.79 -2.56 -8.73
N TYR A 228 20.56 -2.57 -7.42
CA TYR A 228 21.24 -1.66 -6.48
C TYR A 228 22.75 -1.87 -6.52
N GLU A 229 23.23 -3.13 -6.50
CA GLU A 229 24.66 -3.40 -6.62
C GLU A 229 25.22 -2.93 -7.97
N TYR A 230 24.44 -3.04 -9.04
CA TYR A 230 24.85 -2.55 -10.35
C TYR A 230 24.97 -1.02 -10.34
N LEU A 231 24.02 -0.30 -9.72
CA LEU A 231 24.11 1.14 -9.49
C LEU A 231 25.37 1.54 -8.74
N VAL A 232 25.69 0.84 -7.64
CA VAL A 232 26.90 1.09 -6.86
C VAL A 232 28.15 0.95 -7.73
N ARG A 233 28.26 -0.11 -8.54
CA ARG A 233 29.40 -0.30 -9.45
C ARG A 233 29.50 0.79 -10.51
N LEU A 234 28.36 1.23 -11.09
CA LEU A 234 28.34 2.35 -12.03
C LEU A 234 28.82 3.66 -11.39
N ALA A 235 28.53 3.83 -10.10
CA ALA A 235 28.96 4.98 -9.29
C ALA A 235 30.41 4.87 -8.76
N GLU A 236 31.11 3.76 -8.98
CA GLU A 236 32.53 3.60 -8.63
C GLU A 236 33.44 3.79 -9.86
N GLN A 237 32.90 3.63 -11.06
CA GLN A 237 33.66 3.52 -12.32
C GLN A 237 33.86 4.83 -13.09
N GLY A 238 33.63 6.02 -12.51
CA GLY A 238 33.93 7.26 -13.25
C GLY A 238 33.87 8.58 -12.49
N ASP A 239 34.05 9.69 -13.24
CA ASP A 239 33.85 11.05 -12.72
C ASP A 239 32.36 11.40 -12.76
N HIS A 240 31.77 11.66 -11.58
CA HIS A 240 30.34 11.84 -11.37
C HIS A 240 29.88 13.31 -11.33
N SER A 241 30.78 14.25 -11.60
CA SER A 241 30.42 15.66 -11.69
C SER A 241 29.50 15.92 -12.90
N GLY A 242 28.28 16.39 -12.65
CA GLY A 242 27.34 16.82 -13.71
C GLY A 242 26.76 15.70 -14.59
N ARG A 243 26.70 14.44 -14.11
CA ARG A 243 26.09 13.36 -14.89
C ARG A 243 24.56 13.44 -14.88
N SER A 244 23.96 13.23 -16.05
CA SER A 244 22.51 13.02 -16.17
C SER A 244 22.11 11.68 -15.52
N LEU A 245 20.90 11.62 -14.96
CA LEU A 245 20.26 10.39 -14.47
C LEU A 245 20.25 9.30 -15.54
N SER A 246 20.19 9.67 -16.82
CA SER A 246 20.25 8.72 -17.95
C SER A 246 21.52 7.85 -17.94
N ALA A 247 22.65 8.35 -17.42
CA ALA A 247 23.89 7.58 -17.29
C ALA A 247 23.78 6.40 -16.30
N TYR A 248 22.78 6.42 -15.41
CA TYR A 248 22.48 5.33 -14.47
C TYR A 248 21.27 4.51 -14.94
N LEU A 249 20.22 5.18 -15.43
CA LEU A 249 19.00 4.52 -15.85
C LEU A 249 19.21 3.64 -17.10
N THR A 250 19.95 4.12 -18.11
CA THR A 250 20.12 3.37 -19.36
C THR A 250 20.82 2.02 -19.15
N PRO A 251 21.96 1.93 -18.45
CA PRO A 251 22.61 0.64 -18.20
C PRO A 251 21.72 -0.36 -17.43
N LEU A 252 20.92 0.11 -16.48
CA LEU A 252 19.96 -0.74 -15.77
C LEU A 252 18.87 -1.26 -16.71
N MET A 253 18.33 -0.41 -17.58
CA MET A 253 17.33 -0.82 -18.57
C MET A 253 17.90 -1.76 -19.63
N VAL A 254 19.17 -1.59 -20.03
CA VAL A 254 19.89 -2.57 -20.86
C VAL A 254 19.96 -3.93 -20.15
N ALA A 255 20.34 -3.95 -18.86
CA ALA A 255 20.40 -5.19 -18.09
C ALA A 255 19.02 -5.83 -17.93
N ALA A 256 17.97 -5.04 -17.70
CA ALA A 256 16.59 -5.52 -17.62
C ALA A 256 16.09 -6.10 -18.95
N ALA A 257 16.38 -5.45 -20.07
CA ALA A 257 16.02 -5.91 -21.41
C ALA A 257 16.72 -7.21 -21.82
N ASN A 258 17.96 -7.41 -21.34
CA ASN A 258 18.77 -8.60 -21.64
C ASN A 258 18.49 -9.81 -20.73
N ARG A 259 17.51 -9.71 -19.81
CA ARG A 259 17.06 -10.87 -19.03
C ARG A 259 16.41 -11.90 -19.96
N ARG A 260 16.54 -13.18 -19.59
CA ARG A 260 15.97 -14.31 -20.36
C ARG A 260 14.53 -14.01 -20.75
N GLU A 261 14.09 -14.40 -21.95
CA GLU A 261 12.74 -14.11 -22.49
C GLU A 261 11.58 -14.49 -21.54
N ARG A 262 11.79 -15.46 -20.63
CA ARG A 262 10.83 -15.86 -19.59
C ARG A 262 10.77 -14.93 -18.36
N SER A 263 11.64 -13.93 -18.24
CA SER A 263 11.55 -12.91 -17.19
C SER A 263 10.51 -11.85 -17.55
N SER A 264 9.70 -11.48 -16.55
CA SER A 264 8.69 -10.44 -16.67
C SER A 264 9.37 -9.07 -16.76
N ALA A 265 9.16 -8.35 -17.87
CA ALA A 265 9.70 -7.01 -18.02
C ALA A 265 9.11 -6.05 -16.97
N VAL A 266 7.86 -6.29 -16.54
CA VAL A 266 7.23 -5.55 -15.45
C VAL A 266 8.00 -5.75 -14.14
N ALA A 267 8.37 -6.99 -13.81
CA ALA A 267 9.12 -7.30 -12.59
C ALA A 267 10.55 -6.71 -12.61
N GLU A 268 11.24 -6.77 -13.75
CA GLU A 268 12.57 -6.18 -13.88
C GLU A 268 12.54 -4.66 -13.79
N ASN A 269 11.58 -4.01 -14.46
CA ASN A 269 11.40 -2.56 -14.39
C ASN A 269 11.10 -2.08 -12.98
N ARG A 270 10.20 -2.78 -12.27
CA ARG A 270 9.87 -2.48 -10.89
C ARG A 270 11.10 -2.54 -10.00
N ALA A 271 11.90 -3.59 -10.13
CA ALA A 271 13.12 -3.73 -9.36
C ALA A 271 14.16 -2.64 -9.66
N VAL A 272 14.29 -2.23 -10.93
CA VAL A 272 15.13 -1.08 -11.35
C VAL A 272 14.67 0.22 -10.68
N ILE A 273 13.36 0.50 -10.69
CA ILE A 273 12.79 1.70 -10.09
C ILE A 273 13.02 1.70 -8.57
N TRP A 274 12.80 0.58 -7.89
CA TRP A 274 13.09 0.45 -6.46
C TRP A 274 14.56 0.69 -6.15
N ALA A 275 15.46 0.06 -6.90
CA ALA A 275 16.90 0.24 -6.73
C ALA A 275 17.31 1.70 -6.90
N LEU A 276 16.83 2.38 -7.94
CA LEU A 276 17.09 3.81 -8.17
C LEU A 276 16.56 4.68 -7.03
N THR A 277 15.33 4.42 -6.59
CA THR A 277 14.68 5.17 -5.53
C THR A 277 15.45 5.06 -4.22
N ILE A 278 15.76 3.83 -3.79
CA ILE A 278 16.51 3.56 -2.55
C ILE A 278 17.93 4.13 -2.64
N TYR A 279 18.58 4.02 -3.80
CA TYR A 279 19.94 4.53 -4.01
C TYR A 279 20.00 6.05 -3.91
N PHE A 280 19.16 6.77 -4.67
CA PHE A 280 19.19 8.22 -4.71
C PHE A 280 18.54 8.89 -3.49
N SER A 281 17.70 8.17 -2.73
CA SER A 281 17.20 8.62 -1.43
C SER A 281 18.09 8.22 -0.25
N TYR A 282 19.23 7.56 -0.49
CA TYR A 282 20.09 7.00 0.55
C TYR A 282 19.31 6.19 1.61
N GLY A 283 18.37 5.35 1.17
CA GLY A 283 17.58 4.49 2.05
C GLY A 283 16.37 5.14 2.72
N GLU A 284 16.13 6.45 2.58
CA GLU A 284 14.93 7.10 3.16
C GLU A 284 13.63 6.39 2.75
N PHE A 285 13.54 5.89 1.53
CA PHE A 285 12.38 5.13 1.06
C PHE A 285 12.16 3.78 1.75
N GLU A 286 13.20 3.16 2.31
CA GLU A 286 13.04 1.89 3.04
C GLU A 286 12.25 2.08 4.34
N THR A 287 12.26 3.30 4.91
CA THR A 287 11.40 3.64 6.06
C THR A 287 9.90 3.56 5.73
N LEU A 288 9.55 3.69 4.44
CA LEU A 288 8.17 3.63 3.97
C LEU A 288 7.78 2.24 3.50
N VAL A 289 8.68 1.57 2.77
CA VAL A 289 8.34 0.34 2.03
C VAL A 289 8.88 -0.94 2.67
N GLY A 290 9.80 -0.81 3.64
CA GLY A 290 10.51 -1.91 4.28
C GLY A 290 11.94 -2.08 3.74
N ASP A 291 12.75 -2.84 4.47
CA ASP A 291 14.19 -3.02 4.22
C ASP A 291 14.45 -3.95 3.01
N LEU A 292 14.38 -3.41 1.79
CA LEU A 292 14.61 -4.17 0.56
C LEU A 292 16.11 -4.45 0.32
N VAL A 293 16.96 -3.46 0.51
CA VAL A 293 18.42 -3.50 0.29
C VAL A 293 19.17 -3.60 1.61
N SER A 294 18.86 -2.74 2.59
CA SER A 294 19.63 -2.64 3.85
C SER A 294 19.65 -3.94 4.67
N SER A 295 18.64 -4.80 4.49
CA SER A 295 18.57 -6.11 5.15
C SER A 295 19.57 -7.14 4.61
N GLN A 296 20.13 -6.93 3.41
CA GLN A 296 21.12 -7.82 2.79
C GLN A 296 22.49 -7.15 2.58
N ARG A 297 22.54 -5.80 2.53
CA ARG A 297 23.76 -5.06 2.20
C ARG A 297 23.74 -3.65 2.79
N ALA A 298 24.92 -3.15 3.19
CA ALA A 298 25.08 -1.76 3.62
C ALA A 298 24.78 -0.76 2.48
N LEU A 299 24.02 0.29 2.80
CA LEU A 299 23.69 1.36 1.86
C LEU A 299 24.92 2.23 1.54
N VAL A 300 25.03 2.63 0.28
CA VAL A 300 26.10 3.49 -0.24
C VAL A 300 25.52 4.85 -0.58
N ARG A 301 26.25 5.93 -0.23
CA ARG A 301 25.81 7.29 -0.57
C ARG A 301 25.91 7.51 -2.09
N PRO A 302 24.84 8.02 -2.74
CA PRO A 302 24.89 8.32 -4.15
C PRO A 302 25.78 9.55 -4.41
N PRO A 303 26.39 9.67 -5.61
CA PRO A 303 27.15 10.86 -5.97
C PRO A 303 26.28 12.13 -5.93
N SER A 304 26.85 13.24 -5.47
CA SER A 304 26.11 14.49 -5.30
C SER A 304 25.80 15.22 -6.62
N GLY A 305 26.57 14.94 -7.68
CA GLY A 305 26.52 15.63 -8.97
C GLY A 305 25.54 15.07 -10.01
N VAL A 306 24.66 14.12 -9.64
CA VAL A 306 23.68 13.55 -10.56
C VAL A 306 22.47 14.48 -10.72
N THR A 307 22.07 14.74 -11.96
CA THR A 307 21.02 15.70 -12.30
C THR A 307 20.04 15.15 -13.33
N LEU A 308 18.90 15.82 -13.49
CA LEU A 308 17.91 15.60 -14.54
C LEU A 308 17.52 16.97 -15.09
N GLY A 309 17.63 17.18 -16.40
CA GLY A 309 17.47 18.52 -16.97
C GLY A 309 18.50 19.51 -16.42
N GLY A 310 19.69 19.04 -16.05
CA GLY A 310 20.75 19.84 -15.42
C GLY A 310 20.50 20.23 -13.95
N ARG A 311 19.43 19.73 -13.32
CA ARG A 311 19.01 20.07 -11.96
C ARG A 311 18.91 18.84 -11.04
N ARG A 312 19.38 18.96 -9.79
CA ARG A 312 19.36 17.87 -8.80
C ARG A 312 17.98 17.70 -8.16
N ASP A 313 17.31 18.80 -7.90
CA ASP A 313 15.94 18.86 -7.38
C ASP A 313 14.94 18.21 -8.36
N LEU A 314 15.05 18.48 -9.66
CA LEU A 314 14.21 17.80 -10.67
C LEU A 314 14.44 16.28 -10.72
N MET A 315 15.69 15.84 -10.52
CA MET A 315 16.00 14.42 -10.40
C MET A 315 15.33 13.80 -9.18
N ALA A 316 15.36 14.49 -8.02
CA ALA A 316 14.69 14.05 -6.81
C ALA A 316 13.16 13.97 -7.02
N HIS A 317 12.53 15.01 -7.57
CA HIS A 317 11.10 15.01 -7.91
C HIS A 317 10.70 13.82 -8.78
N PHE A 318 11.46 13.56 -9.85
CA PHE A 318 11.20 12.42 -10.74
C PHE A 318 11.31 11.08 -10.02
N ILE A 319 12.42 10.84 -9.30
CA ILE A 319 12.69 9.56 -8.63
C ILE A 319 11.72 9.33 -7.47
N TYR A 320 11.43 10.35 -6.68
CA TYR A 320 10.56 10.21 -5.51
C TYR A 320 9.11 10.02 -5.94
N SER A 321 8.62 10.78 -6.92
CA SER A 321 7.29 10.56 -7.51
C SER A 321 7.16 9.18 -8.14
N ALA A 322 8.22 8.67 -8.79
CA ALA A 322 8.27 7.30 -9.28
C ALA A 322 8.16 6.26 -8.15
N GLY A 323 9.02 6.36 -7.12
CA GLY A 323 9.01 5.44 -5.98
C GLY A 323 7.68 5.41 -5.23
N ILE A 324 7.06 6.57 -5.03
CA ILE A 324 5.76 6.70 -4.33
C ILE A 324 4.63 6.11 -5.19
N THR A 325 4.62 6.38 -6.49
CA THR A 325 3.66 5.78 -7.41
C THR A 325 3.76 4.26 -7.39
N LEU A 326 4.99 3.75 -7.35
CA LEU A 326 5.24 2.31 -7.29
C LEU A 326 4.75 1.70 -5.97
N ALA A 327 5.05 2.35 -4.85
CA ALA A 327 4.55 1.94 -3.53
C ALA A 327 3.01 1.86 -3.53
N THR A 328 2.36 2.90 -4.06
CA THR A 328 0.90 3.01 -4.14
C THR A 328 0.29 1.88 -4.98
N GLN A 329 0.90 1.55 -6.13
CA GLN A 329 0.49 0.42 -6.97
C GLN A 329 0.61 -0.93 -6.25
N GLN A 330 1.49 -1.04 -5.26
CA GLN A 330 1.68 -2.23 -4.42
C GLN A 330 0.82 -2.21 -3.14
N GLY A 331 -0.13 -1.27 -3.02
CA GLY A 331 -1.03 -1.15 -1.88
C GLY A 331 -0.37 -0.55 -0.64
N ILE A 332 0.80 0.10 -0.78
CA ILE A 332 1.46 0.82 0.31
C ILE A 332 0.85 2.22 0.37
N GLY A 333 0.07 2.47 1.43
CA GLY A 333 -0.47 3.80 1.70
C GLY A 333 0.62 4.77 2.14
N ILE A 334 0.84 5.84 1.38
CA ILE A 334 1.76 6.93 1.71
C ILE A 334 0.94 8.19 2.03
N ALA A 335 1.25 8.84 3.16
CA ALA A 335 0.56 10.08 3.54
C ALA A 335 1.00 11.25 2.64
N ALA A 336 0.08 12.19 2.38
CA ALA A 336 0.42 13.41 1.65
C ALA A 336 1.51 14.26 2.36
N GLY A 337 1.61 14.17 3.70
CA GLY A 337 2.68 14.82 4.47
C GLY A 337 4.04 14.16 4.25
N GLU A 338 4.11 12.83 4.25
CA GLU A 338 5.34 12.07 3.99
C GLU A 338 5.82 12.29 2.55
N PHE A 339 4.87 12.37 1.60
CA PHE A 339 5.14 12.78 0.22
C PHE A 339 5.84 14.14 0.17
N LYS A 340 5.32 15.12 0.92
CA LYS A 340 5.89 16.45 0.98
C LYS A 340 7.25 16.47 1.67
N GLU A 341 7.43 15.75 2.77
CA GLU A 341 8.73 15.65 3.47
C GLU A 341 9.82 15.05 2.59
N LEU A 342 9.50 14.00 1.83
CA LEU A 342 10.42 13.42 0.85
C LEU A 342 10.75 14.39 -0.28
N LEU A 343 9.77 15.13 -0.82
CA LEU A 343 10.07 16.11 -1.87
C LEU A 343 10.87 17.31 -1.34
N ASP A 344 10.55 17.79 -0.13
CA ASP A 344 11.20 18.95 0.48
C ASP A 344 12.64 18.63 0.98
N SER A 345 13.00 17.35 1.17
CA SER A 345 14.37 16.93 1.53
C SER A 345 15.39 17.19 0.41
N GLY A 346 14.92 17.37 -0.83
CA GLY A 346 15.75 17.61 -2.02
C GLY A 346 16.28 19.04 -2.18
N ASN A 347 15.59 20.04 -1.62
CA ASN A 347 15.99 21.45 -1.38
C ASN A 347 14.72 22.29 -1.18
N GLY A 348 14.49 22.78 0.04
CA GLY A 348 13.23 23.39 0.45
C GLY A 348 12.84 24.73 -0.20
N GLY A 349 11.52 24.95 -0.28
CA GLY A 349 10.87 26.24 0.01
C GLY A 349 10.89 27.37 -1.03
N SER A 350 11.25 27.13 -2.29
CA SER A 350 11.42 28.19 -3.32
C SER A 350 10.11 28.75 -3.92
N GLY A 351 8.95 28.20 -3.55
CA GLY A 351 7.65 28.52 -4.13
C GLY A 351 7.18 27.47 -5.14
N PHE A 352 6.01 27.67 -5.74
CA PHE A 352 5.43 26.75 -6.72
C PHE A 352 6.23 26.77 -8.04
N SER A 353 6.51 25.58 -8.59
CA SER A 353 7.26 25.38 -9.83
C SER A 353 6.56 24.39 -10.77
N PHE A 354 6.30 24.82 -12.01
CA PHE A 354 5.79 23.94 -13.05
C PHE A 354 6.86 22.97 -13.58
N ALA A 355 8.15 23.29 -13.45
CA ALA A 355 9.22 22.35 -13.79
C ALA A 355 9.26 21.18 -12.81
N ASP A 356 9.06 21.45 -11.52
CA ASP A 356 9.00 20.42 -10.47
C ASP A 356 7.78 19.53 -10.70
N LEU A 357 6.62 20.15 -11.01
CA LEU A 357 5.41 19.41 -11.40
C LEU A 357 5.62 18.57 -12.67
N ALA A 358 6.40 19.05 -13.64
CA ALA A 358 6.73 18.28 -14.84
C ALA A 358 7.58 17.06 -14.49
N ALA A 359 8.53 17.19 -13.57
CA ALA A 359 9.33 16.08 -13.08
C ALA A 359 8.50 15.05 -12.30
N ASP A 360 7.62 15.50 -11.41
CA ASP A 360 6.71 14.62 -10.68
C ASP A 360 5.84 13.81 -11.63
N ARG A 361 5.20 14.48 -12.59
CA ARG A 361 4.29 13.83 -13.56
C ARG A 361 5.04 12.91 -14.51
N ALA A 362 6.26 13.26 -14.92
CA ALA A 362 7.11 12.39 -15.72
C ALA A 362 7.47 11.11 -14.93
N GLY A 363 7.80 11.22 -13.64
CA GLY A 363 8.06 10.07 -12.77
C GLY A 363 6.84 9.15 -12.62
N VAL A 364 5.65 9.73 -12.38
CA VAL A 364 4.37 8.99 -12.30
C VAL A 364 4.08 8.24 -13.61
N GLN A 365 4.18 8.91 -14.75
CA GLN A 365 3.90 8.32 -16.06
C GLN A 365 4.94 7.24 -16.42
N PHE A 366 6.21 7.44 -16.05
CA PHE A 366 7.28 6.48 -16.25
C PHE A 366 6.96 5.16 -15.55
N VAL A 367 6.68 5.19 -14.25
CA VAL A 367 6.33 3.98 -13.48
C VAL A 367 5.06 3.34 -13.99
N THR A 368 4.01 4.13 -14.22
CA THR A 368 2.73 3.65 -14.73
C THR A 368 2.91 2.88 -16.03
N THR A 369 3.73 3.38 -16.95
CA THR A 369 4.04 2.68 -18.21
C THR A 369 4.92 1.45 -17.97
N ALA A 370 5.97 1.59 -17.16
CA ALA A 370 6.96 0.56 -16.88
C ALA A 370 6.38 -0.69 -16.20
N THR A 371 5.28 -0.54 -15.46
CA THR A 371 4.64 -1.62 -14.70
C THR A 371 3.24 -2.02 -15.19
N SER A 372 2.67 -1.33 -16.18
CA SER A 372 1.29 -1.58 -16.64
C SER A 372 1.05 -2.98 -17.22
N ASN A 373 1.88 -3.42 -18.16
CA ASN A 373 1.82 -4.73 -18.81
C ASN A 373 3.13 -5.04 -19.54
N GLU A 374 3.34 -6.31 -19.90
CA GLU A 374 4.56 -6.78 -20.56
C GLU A 374 4.91 -6.01 -21.86
N PRO A 375 3.99 -5.79 -22.82
CA PRO A 375 4.30 -5.01 -24.02
C PRO A 375 4.72 -3.56 -23.75
N ALA A 376 4.06 -2.87 -22.82
CA ALA A 376 4.40 -1.49 -22.46
C ALA A 376 5.74 -1.42 -21.72
N ALA A 377 5.98 -2.34 -20.79
CA ALA A 377 7.23 -2.46 -20.05
C ALA A 377 8.44 -2.67 -20.98
N ARG A 378 8.32 -3.56 -21.96
CA ARG A 378 9.37 -3.83 -22.96
C ARG A 378 9.60 -2.65 -23.90
N ARG A 379 8.53 -1.99 -24.35
CA ARG A 379 8.65 -0.78 -25.18
C ARG A 379 9.38 0.34 -24.44
N LEU A 380 9.09 0.53 -23.17
CA LEU A 380 9.78 1.52 -22.34
C LEU A 380 11.28 1.19 -22.23
N GLN A 381 11.63 -0.07 -21.93
CA GLN A 381 13.03 -0.51 -21.92
C GLN A 381 13.73 -0.22 -23.26
N GLN A 382 13.12 -0.62 -24.38
CA GLN A 382 13.67 -0.40 -25.72
C GLN A 382 13.82 1.09 -26.05
N GLY A 383 12.84 1.92 -25.69
CA GLY A 383 12.88 3.36 -25.89
C GLY A 383 14.03 4.03 -25.13
N ILE A 384 14.27 3.62 -23.89
CA ILE A 384 15.42 4.09 -23.10
C ILE A 384 16.74 3.67 -23.76
N VAL A 385 16.86 2.39 -24.12
CA VAL A 385 18.07 1.83 -24.73
C VAL A 385 18.41 2.51 -26.07
N ALA A 386 17.40 2.75 -26.91
CA ALA A 386 17.60 3.31 -28.25
C ALA A 386 18.00 4.80 -28.23
N ASN A 387 17.48 5.57 -27.27
CA ASN A 387 17.70 7.03 -27.24
C ASN A 387 18.86 7.44 -26.31
N ASN A 388 19.22 6.62 -25.32
CA ASN A 388 20.32 6.83 -24.36
C ASN A 388 20.50 8.30 -23.92
N SER A 389 19.39 8.94 -23.55
CA SER A 389 19.34 10.36 -23.20
C SER A 389 18.15 10.60 -22.28
N GLU A 390 18.23 11.61 -21.43
CA GLU A 390 17.09 12.04 -20.60
C GLU A 390 15.92 12.56 -21.45
N ALA A 391 16.17 13.06 -22.67
CA ALA A 391 15.11 13.42 -23.61
C ALA A 391 14.22 12.22 -24.02
N ALA A 392 14.64 10.99 -23.71
CA ALA A 392 13.83 9.80 -23.92
C ALA A 392 12.65 9.72 -22.92
N PHE A 393 12.82 10.22 -21.70
CA PHE A 393 11.90 9.99 -20.57
C PHE A 393 11.59 11.23 -19.72
N PHE A 394 12.21 12.37 -20.01
CA PHE A 394 12.01 13.63 -19.31
C PHE A 394 11.63 14.74 -20.30
N PRO A 395 10.51 15.46 -20.06
CA PRO A 395 10.04 16.48 -20.98
C PRO A 395 10.95 17.72 -20.97
N ASP A 396 10.97 18.45 -22.09
CA ASP A 396 11.52 19.80 -22.10
C ASP A 396 10.74 20.69 -21.12
N ILE A 397 11.45 21.35 -20.21
CA ILE A 397 10.89 22.25 -19.19
C ILE A 397 11.01 23.72 -19.59
N SER A 398 11.59 24.02 -20.76
CA SER A 398 11.77 25.40 -21.23
C SER A 398 10.44 26.15 -21.29
N GLY A 399 10.44 27.37 -20.73
CA GLY A 399 9.29 28.26 -20.69
C GLY A 399 8.21 27.91 -19.65
N LEU A 400 8.44 26.93 -18.78
CA LEU A 400 7.57 26.70 -17.61
C LEU A 400 7.84 27.75 -16.53
N ALA A 401 6.79 28.21 -15.84
CA ALA A 401 6.93 29.19 -14.77
C ALA A 401 7.40 28.53 -13.46
N GLU A 402 8.33 29.19 -12.77
CA GLU A 402 8.99 28.66 -11.57
C GLU A 402 9.18 29.74 -10.51
N GLY A 403 9.46 29.33 -9.27
CA GLY A 403 9.73 30.24 -8.14
C GLY A 403 8.54 31.13 -7.79
N LEU A 404 7.31 30.66 -8.02
CA LEU A 404 6.10 31.43 -7.77
C LEU A 404 5.76 31.39 -6.28
N SER A 405 5.80 32.53 -5.60
CA SER A 405 5.17 32.61 -4.28
C SER A 405 3.68 32.29 -4.37
N ASP A 406 3.11 31.87 -3.25
CA ASP A 406 1.68 31.65 -3.07
C ASP A 406 0.80 32.80 -3.59
N VAL A 407 1.25 34.04 -3.41
CA VAL A 407 0.55 35.25 -3.88
C VAL A 407 0.65 35.39 -5.40
N GLN A 408 1.84 35.18 -5.97
CA GLN A 408 2.05 35.22 -7.42
C GLN A 408 1.28 34.10 -8.14
N PHE A 409 1.32 32.88 -7.59
CA PHE A 409 0.56 31.75 -8.08
C PHE A 409 -0.94 32.05 -8.08
N ARG A 410 -1.49 32.52 -6.96
CA ARG A 410 -2.91 32.90 -6.87
C ARG A 410 -3.27 34.03 -7.84
N ARG A 411 -2.39 35.01 -8.04
CA ARG A 411 -2.64 36.13 -8.96
C ARG A 411 -2.64 35.70 -10.44
N GLN A 412 -1.71 34.83 -10.84
CA GLN A 412 -1.52 34.45 -12.24
C GLN A 412 -2.38 33.24 -12.63
N TYR A 413 -2.50 32.28 -11.73
CA TYR A 413 -3.12 30.97 -11.96
C TYR A 413 -4.33 30.72 -11.07
N GLY A 414 -4.66 31.57 -10.09
CA GLY A 414 -5.85 31.39 -9.25
C GLY A 414 -5.71 30.26 -8.24
N SER A 415 -6.07 29.05 -8.63
CA SER A 415 -5.98 27.84 -7.80
C SER A 415 -5.61 26.64 -8.67
N THR A 416 -5.31 25.51 -8.03
CA THR A 416 -5.11 24.22 -8.72
C THR A 416 -6.35 23.70 -9.47
N GLN A 417 -7.50 24.35 -9.28
CA GLN A 417 -8.75 24.05 -9.98
C GLN A 417 -9.08 25.04 -11.11
N SER A 418 -8.24 26.06 -11.34
CA SER A 418 -8.49 27.06 -12.37
C SER A 418 -8.20 26.56 -13.78
N GLU A 419 -8.77 27.24 -14.78
CA GLU A 419 -8.47 26.96 -16.18
C GLU A 419 -7.02 27.27 -16.55
N ASN A 420 -6.46 28.37 -16.03
CA ASN A 420 -5.07 28.78 -16.31
C ASN A 420 -4.06 27.75 -15.79
N TYR A 421 -4.29 27.20 -14.60
CA TYR A 421 -3.49 26.11 -14.06
C TYR A 421 -3.64 24.85 -14.90
N ARG A 422 -4.88 24.43 -15.22
CA ARG A 422 -5.13 23.25 -16.05
C ARG A 422 -4.48 23.34 -17.43
N LYS A 423 -4.41 24.52 -18.05
CA LYS A 423 -3.71 24.73 -19.33
C LYS A 423 -2.22 24.42 -19.23
N GLN A 424 -1.57 24.82 -18.15
CA GLN A 424 -0.15 24.50 -17.92
C GLN A 424 0.06 23.01 -17.66
N VAL A 425 -0.82 22.38 -16.86
CA VAL A 425 -0.78 20.93 -16.65
C VAL A 425 -0.97 20.17 -17.96
N ALA A 426 -1.93 20.58 -18.79
CA ALA A 426 -2.17 19.95 -20.09
C ALA A 426 -0.98 20.11 -21.05
N LEU A 427 -0.29 21.26 -21.01
CA LEU A 427 0.95 21.47 -21.77
C LEU A 427 2.05 20.50 -21.31
N ILE A 428 2.24 20.34 -20.00
CA ILE A 428 3.19 19.39 -19.42
C ILE A 428 2.85 17.96 -19.87
N ASP A 429 1.58 17.56 -19.73
CA ASP A 429 1.11 16.23 -20.12
C ASP A 429 1.33 15.95 -21.62
N GLN A 430 1.10 16.96 -22.47
CA GLN A 430 1.36 16.87 -23.89
C GLN A 430 2.85 16.69 -24.19
N ARG A 431 3.74 17.40 -23.48
CA ARG A 431 5.20 17.23 -23.62
C ARG A 431 5.63 15.85 -23.18
N ILE A 432 5.11 15.35 -22.04
CA ILE A 432 5.39 14.00 -21.54
C ILE A 432 4.92 12.96 -22.55
N ALA A 433 3.67 13.05 -23.05
CA ALA A 433 3.12 12.06 -23.97
C ALA A 433 3.92 11.91 -25.28
N ARG A 434 4.64 12.96 -25.70
CA ARG A 434 5.49 12.97 -26.91
C ARG A 434 6.87 12.35 -26.71
N LEU A 435 7.23 11.97 -25.49
CA LEU A 435 8.55 11.41 -25.21
C LEU A 435 8.76 10.08 -25.96
N PRO A 436 9.99 9.81 -26.44
CA PRO A 436 10.31 8.60 -27.19
C PRO A 436 9.88 7.29 -26.52
N VAL A 437 9.94 7.19 -25.19
CA VAL A 437 9.54 5.97 -24.46
C VAL A 437 8.03 5.66 -24.51
N TYR A 438 7.20 6.63 -24.91
CA TYR A 438 5.74 6.45 -25.03
C TYR A 438 5.26 6.41 -26.48
N GLN A 439 6.09 6.86 -27.42
CA GLN A 439 5.82 6.73 -28.83
C GLN A 439 6.14 5.30 -29.26
N GLY A 440 5.24 4.66 -30.02
CA GLY A 440 5.54 3.35 -30.59
C GLY A 440 6.81 3.45 -31.44
N ILE A 441 7.66 2.43 -31.39
CA ILE A 441 8.81 2.33 -32.29
C ILE A 441 8.22 2.29 -33.70
N LEU A 442 8.29 3.43 -34.41
CA LEU A 442 8.11 3.44 -35.85
C LEU A 442 9.31 2.67 -36.39
N ASN A 443 9.10 1.39 -36.70
CA ASN A 443 10.03 0.60 -37.48
C ASN A 443 10.16 1.20 -38.89
#